data_AF-A0A967MUY6-F1
#
_entry.id   AF-A0A967MUY6-F1
#
_cell.length_a   1.000
_cell.length_b   1.000
_cell.length_c   1.000
_cell.angle_alpha   90.00
_cell.angle_beta   90.00
_cell.angle_gamma   90.00
#
_symmetry.space_group_name_H-M   'P 1'
#
loop_
_entity.id
_entity.type
_entity.pdbx_description
1 polymer ?
#
loop_
_entity_poly.entity_id
_entity_poly.type
_entity_poly.pdbx_seq_one_letter_code
_entity_poly.pdbx_strand_id
1 'polypeptide(L)'
;FIADGGFGPDLILCSTARRARETLALVLPSMAHSCTIRMDRALYEADDEEDLAARLRTLADTGVPEGEHAPRGQRVLVIGHNPAMQDFAVQ
;
A
#
# COMPACT_ATOMS: atom_id res chain seq x y z
N PHE A 1 14.99 -7.47 5.96
CA PHE A 1 14.45 -7.93 4.66
C PHE A 1 13.85 -6.79 3.83
N ILE A 2 12.80 -6.06 4.27
CA ILE A 2 12.31 -4.88 3.51
C ILE A 2 13.18 -3.63 3.77
N ALA A 3 13.31 -3.21 5.04
CA ALA A 3 14.11 -2.05 5.41
C ALA A 3 15.59 -2.22 5.06
N ASP A 4 16.15 -3.37 5.44
CA ASP A 4 17.54 -3.75 5.18
C ASP A 4 17.88 -3.89 3.69
N GLY A 5 16.90 -4.27 2.85
CA GLY A 5 17.08 -4.42 1.41
C GLY A 5 16.90 -3.12 0.61
N GLY A 6 16.66 -1.99 1.29
CA GLY A 6 16.41 -0.71 0.63
C GLY A 6 15.07 -0.63 -0.11
N PHE A 7 14.12 -1.56 0.16
CA PHE A 7 12.81 -1.67 -0.51
C PHE A 7 11.68 -0.90 0.20
N GLY A 8 12.02 0.13 0.99
CA GLY A 8 10.99 0.83 1.75
C GLY A 8 9.97 1.54 0.82
N PRO A 9 8.67 1.49 1.15
CA PRO A 9 7.61 2.08 0.33
C PRO A 9 7.58 3.60 0.43
N ASP A 10 7.18 4.25 -0.66
CA ASP A 10 6.91 5.69 -0.73
C ASP A 10 5.45 6.00 -0.35
N LEU A 11 4.56 5.02 -0.60
CA LEU A 11 3.14 5.04 -0.24
C LEU A 11 2.76 3.73 0.46
N ILE A 12 2.06 3.84 1.60
CA ILE A 12 1.34 2.73 2.21
C ILE A 12 -0.16 2.95 2.03
N LEU A 13 -0.81 2.02 1.33
CA LEU A 13 -2.26 1.96 1.21
C LEU A 13 -2.77 0.89 2.19
N CYS A 14 -3.53 1.31 3.21
CA CYS A 14 -3.95 0.41 4.28
C CYS A 14 -5.47 0.37 4.42
N SER A 15 -6.03 -0.84 4.44
CA SER A 15 -7.43 -1.07 4.76
C SER A 15 -7.81 -0.46 6.11
N THR A 16 -9.01 0.10 6.20
CA THR A 16 -9.51 0.66 7.46
C THR A 16 -9.82 -0.40 8.53
N ALA A 17 -9.77 -1.70 8.21
CA ALA A 17 -10.00 -2.77 9.17
C ALA A 17 -9.02 -2.71 10.36
N ARG A 18 -9.49 -3.04 11.56
CA ARG A 18 -8.67 -3.02 12.79
C ARG A 18 -7.38 -3.82 12.64
N ARG A 19 -7.48 -5.04 12.10
CA ARG A 19 -6.34 -5.95 11.91
C ARG A 19 -5.31 -5.39 10.93
N ALA A 20 -5.75 -4.70 9.88
CA ALA A 20 -4.85 -4.03 8.93
C ALA A 20 -4.11 -2.85 9.58
N ARG A 21 -4.80 -2.05 10.42
CA ARG A 21 -4.18 -0.97 11.20
C ARG A 21 -3.16 -1.50 12.22
N GLU A 22 -3.44 -2.64 12.84
CA GLU A 22 -2.50 -3.31 13.74
C GLU A 22 -1.24 -3.76 13.00
N THR A 23 -1.39 -4.35 11.80
CA THR A 23 -0.25 -4.65 10.93
C THR A 23 0.53 -3.40 10.57
N LEU A 24 -0.15 -2.31 10.20
CA LEU A 24 0.49 -1.03 9.90
C LEU A 24 1.31 -0.52 11.09
N ALA A 25 0.78 -0.58 12.31
CA ALA A 25 1.48 -0.14 13.52
C ALA A 25 2.77 -0.92 13.77
N LEU A 26 2.86 -2.19 13.32
CA LEU A 26 4.09 -2.99 13.39
C LEU A 26 5.08 -2.64 12.28
N VAL A 27 4.60 -2.19 11.12
CA VAL A 27 5.43 -1.81 9.97
C VAL A 27 6.10 -0.44 10.19
N LEU A 28 5.37 0.54 10.71
CA LEU A 28 5.83 1.93 10.80
C LEU A 28 7.18 2.13 11.51
N PRO A 29 7.47 1.48 12.66
CA PRO A 29 8.76 1.64 13.34
C PRO A 29 9.96 1.14 12.53
N SER A 30 9.72 0.30 11.52
CA SER A 30 10.77 -0.24 10.65
C SER A 30 11.05 0.59 9.40
N MET A 31 10.31 1.68 9.18
CA MET A 31 10.47 2.55 8.01
C MET A 31 11.68 3.48 8.19
N ALA A 32 12.63 3.41 7.25
CA ALA A 32 13.85 4.21 7.30
C ALA A 32 13.65 5.69 6.91
N HIS A 33 12.49 6.04 6.32
CA HIS A 33 12.18 7.36 5.79
C HIS A 33 10.68 7.68 5.94
N SER A 34 10.33 8.96 5.77
CA SER A 34 8.94 9.41 5.77
C SER A 34 8.18 8.80 4.59
N CYS A 35 7.13 8.06 4.90
CA CYS A 35 6.25 7.42 3.93
C CYS A 35 4.85 8.05 3.99
N THR A 36 4.22 8.23 2.84
CA THR A 36 2.81 8.68 2.80
C THR A 36 1.91 7.52 3.19
N ILE A 37 0.98 7.74 4.13
CA ILE A 37 0.01 6.72 4.55
C ILE A 37 -1.38 7.16 4.09
N ARG A 38 -2.08 6.26 3.41
CA ARG A 38 -3.47 6.44 2.98
C ARG A 38 -4.32 5.31 3.56
N MET A 39 -5.26 5.68 4.42
CA MET A 39 -6.29 4.77 4.90
C MET A 39 -7.39 4.69 3.87
N ASP A 40 -7.73 3.48 3.45
CA ASP A 40 -8.64 3.23 2.34
C ASP A 40 -9.75 2.27 2.75
N ARG A 41 -10.99 2.74 2.70
CA ARG A 41 -12.15 1.87 2.94
C ARG A 41 -12.40 0.94 1.74
N ALA A 42 -12.11 1.38 0.52
CA ALA A 42 -12.32 0.57 -0.67
C ALA A 42 -11.42 -0.68 -0.66
N LEU A 43 -10.25 -0.65 0.00
CA LEU A 43 -9.43 -1.85 0.23
C LEU A 43 -10.07 -2.89 1.16
N TYR A 44 -11.04 -2.49 1.99
CA TYR A 44 -11.83 -3.43 2.78
C TYR A 44 -13.00 -4.01 1.97
N GLU A 45 -13.46 -3.27 0.97
CA GLU A 45 -14.60 -3.64 0.12
C GLU A 45 -14.15 -4.36 -1.16
N ALA A 46 -12.87 -4.33 -1.49
CA ALA A 46 -12.29 -5.07 -2.60
C ALA A 46 -12.40 -6.56 -2.33
N ASP A 47 -13.30 -7.22 -3.04
CA ASP A 47 -13.61 -8.63 -2.85
C ASP A 47 -12.75 -9.53 -3.76
N ASP A 48 -12.22 -9.00 -4.86
CA ASP A 48 -11.39 -9.73 -5.83
C ASP A 48 -10.21 -8.91 -6.39
N GLU A 49 -9.49 -9.51 -7.33
CA GLU A 49 -8.31 -8.94 -7.95
C GLU A 49 -8.60 -7.74 -8.87
N GLU A 50 -9.76 -7.69 -9.51
CA GLU A 50 -10.14 -6.64 -10.45
C GLU A 50 -10.42 -5.35 -9.68
N ASP A 51 -11.11 -5.45 -8.55
CA ASP A 51 -11.36 -4.35 -7.62
C ASP A 51 -10.03 -3.76 -7.10
N LEU A 52 -9.11 -4.63 -6.68
CA LEU A 52 -7.80 -4.20 -6.19
C LEU A 52 -6.98 -3.54 -7.30
N ALA A 53 -6.97 -4.11 -8.52
CA ALA A 53 -6.28 -3.54 -9.66
C ALA A 53 -6.86 -2.17 -10.07
N ALA A 54 -8.19 -2.03 -10.12
CA ALA A 54 -8.86 -0.77 -10.41
C ALA A 54 -8.51 0.31 -9.39
N ARG A 55 -8.42 -0.07 -8.11
CA ARG A 55 -8.02 0.85 -7.05
C ARG A 55 -6.59 1.33 -7.19
N LEU A 56 -5.66 0.42 -7.49
CA LEU A 56 -4.25 0.75 -7.71
C LEU A 56 -4.05 1.63 -8.95
N ARG A 57 -4.80 1.39 -10.03
CA ARG A 57 -4.80 2.27 -11.23
C ARG A 57 -5.30 3.68 -10.88
N THR A 58 -6.40 3.78 -10.15
CA THR A 58 -6.94 5.08 -9.70
C THR A 58 -5.92 5.87 -8.88
N LEU A 59 -5.15 5.18 -8.02
CA LEU A 59 -4.08 5.80 -7.25
C LEU A 59 -2.92 6.29 -8.12
N ALA A 60 -2.53 5.52 -9.14
CA ALA A 60 -1.51 5.94 -10.10
C ALA A 60 -1.94 7.19 -10.88
N ASP A 61 -3.21 7.25 -11.30
CA ASP A 61 -3.77 8.35 -12.09
C ASP A 61 -3.97 9.64 -11.27
N THR A 62 -4.28 9.52 -9.98
CA THR A 62 -4.50 10.66 -9.09
C THR A 62 -3.23 11.21 -8.46
N GLY A 63 -2.11 10.48 -8.59
CA GLY A 63 -0.78 10.88 -8.14
C GLY A 63 -0.60 10.84 -6.62
N VAL A 64 0.53 10.30 -6.18
CA VAL A 64 1.12 10.69 -4.89
C VAL A 64 1.76 12.07 -5.13
N PRO A 65 1.55 13.08 -4.26
CA PRO A 65 2.13 14.40 -4.49
C PRO A 65 3.64 14.26 -4.75
N GLU A 66 4.08 14.79 -5.88
CA GLU A 66 5.50 14.86 -6.25
C GLU A 66 6.21 15.75 -5.23
N GLY A 67 6.65 15.16 -4.12
CA GLY A 67 7.61 15.79 -3.24
C GLY A 67 8.95 15.90 -3.95
N GLU A 68 9.76 16.89 -3.59
CA GLU A 68 11.08 17.22 -4.15
C GLU A 68 12.11 16.06 -4.11
N HIS A 69 11.73 14.92 -3.52
CA HIS A 69 12.52 13.71 -3.38
C HIS A 69 11.81 12.43 -3.88
N ALA A 70 10.69 12.53 -4.61
CA ALA A 70 9.98 11.35 -5.12
C ALA A 70 10.91 10.57 -6.08
N PRO A 71 11.41 9.39 -5.70
CA PRO A 71 12.31 8.64 -6.57
C PRO A 71 11.55 8.18 -7.82
N ARG A 72 12.27 8.07 -8.95
CA ARG A 72 11.76 7.36 -10.13
C ARG A 72 11.44 5.92 -9.73
N GLY A 73 10.14 5.58 -9.71
CA GLY A 73 9.62 4.28 -9.28
C GLY A 73 8.97 4.35 -7.90
N GLN A 74 7.71 4.78 -7.84
CA GLN A 74 6.94 4.79 -6.60
C GLN A 74 6.67 3.35 -6.15
N ARG A 75 7.16 2.98 -4.97
CA ARG A 75 6.87 1.69 -4.35
C ARG A 75 5.66 1.82 -3.44
N VAL A 76 4.64 1.03 -3.72
CA VAL A 76 3.41 0.99 -2.93
C VAL A 76 3.41 -0.28 -2.08
N LEU A 77 3.23 -0.13 -0.77
CA LEU A 77 2.89 -1.22 0.12
C LEU A 77 1.38 -1.24 0.33
N VAL A 78 0.73 -2.35 -0.01
CA VAL A 78 -0.71 -2.55 0.19
C VAL A 78 -0.91 -3.45 1.41
N ILE A 79 -1.67 -2.97 2.39
CA ILE A 79 -2.06 -3.73 3.58
C ILE A 79 -3.58 -3.96 3.52
N GLY A 80 -3.96 -5.10 2.95
CA GLY A 80 -5.35 -5.51 2.74
C GLY A 80 -5.68 -6.86 3.37
N HIS A 81 -6.60 -7.59 2.76
CA HIS A 81 -7.05 -8.89 3.21
C HIS A 81 -7.31 -9.84 2.04
N ASN A 82 -7.29 -11.14 2.30
CA ASN A 82 -7.69 -12.16 1.33
C ASN A 82 -9.23 -12.19 1.22
N PRO A 83 -9.79 -12.57 0.07
CA PRO A 83 -9.11 -13.21 -1.07
C PRO A 83 -8.42 -12.25 -2.05
N ALA A 84 -8.90 -11.01 -2.20
CA ALA A 84 -8.37 -10.02 -3.15
C ALA A 84 -6.83 -9.91 -3.21
N MET A 85 -6.15 -9.87 -2.06
CA MET A 85 -4.68 -9.80 -2.02
C MET A 85 -3.99 -11.05 -2.60
N GLN A 86 -4.56 -12.24 -2.38
CA GLN A 86 -4.01 -13.47 -2.90
C GLN A 86 -4.27 -13.57 -4.40
N ASP A 87 -5.50 -13.30 -4.83
CA ASP A 87 -5.90 -13.40 -6.23
C ASP A 87 -5.05 -12.47 -7.10
N PHE A 88 -4.89 -11.22 -6.66
CA PHE A 88 -3.99 -10.25 -7.31
C PHE A 88 -2.52 -10.68 -7.36
N ALA A 89 -2.04 -11.44 -6.37
CA ALA A 89 -0.64 -11.86 -6.29
C ALA A 89 -0.31 -13.06 -7.17
N VAL A 90 -1.31 -13.82 -7.64
CA VAL A 90 -1.13 -15.04 -8.45
C VAL A 90 -1.40 -14.84 -9.94
N GLN A 91 -1.63 -13.60 -10.38
CA GLN A 91 -1.76 -13.24 -11.80
C GLN A 91 -0.46 -13.37 -12.59
#